data_AF-A0A0N1HUA5-F1
#
_entry.id   AF-A0A0N1HUA5-F1
#
_cell.length_a   1.000
_cell.length_b   1.000
_cell.length_c   1.000
_cell.angle_alpha   90.00
_cell.angle_beta   90.00
_cell.angle_gamma   90.00
#
_symmetry.space_group_name_H-M   'P 1'
#
loop_
_entity.id
_entity.type
_entity.pdbx_description
1 polymer ?
#
loop_
_entity_poly.entity_id
_entity_poly.type
_entity_poly.pdbx_seq_one_letter_code
_entity_poly.pdbx_strand_id
1 'polypeptide(L)'
;MELPPCKRYITTVLPDGKSVHRPFSPLIHNELPGTGSMARAYSIKSIPAQLQGEEDIKAYESDQGVASHKSVDIVGPGANLSVVNLAPGAESPMHKTPSLDFSVCVAGVVDHILDSGESIRLYPGDHVVQRETNHKWVNASSSEAARLIAVILQVRPSQSTDRNLYDYVWLVFTKGKAATFYWVMAETLRCHRLCGEIMQA
;
A
#
# COMPACT_ATOMS: atom_id res chain seq x y z
N MET A 1 -4.98 19.01 14.53
CA MET A 1 -5.38 19.79 13.34
C MET A 1 -5.67 18.81 12.20
N GLU A 2 -6.72 19.04 11.41
CA GLU A 2 -7.08 18.18 10.27
C GLU A 2 -6.11 18.45 9.09
N LEU A 3 -5.63 17.40 8.42
CA LEU A 3 -4.71 17.54 7.30
C LEU A 3 -5.42 18.14 6.08
N PRO A 4 -4.77 19.02 5.30
CA PRO A 4 -5.36 19.50 4.06
C PRO A 4 -5.63 18.34 3.09
N PRO A 5 -6.66 18.45 2.22
CA PRO A 5 -6.93 17.43 1.21
C PRO A 5 -5.71 17.16 0.32
N CYS A 6 -5.39 15.89 0.08
CA CYS A 6 -4.36 15.51 -0.89
C CYS A 6 -4.96 15.51 -2.29
N LYS A 7 -4.57 16.48 -3.12
CA LYS A 7 -4.97 16.55 -4.53
C LYS A 7 -3.97 15.81 -5.42
N ARG A 8 -4.45 15.18 -6.49
CA ARG A 8 -3.63 14.49 -7.48
C ARG A 8 -3.98 14.98 -8.87
N TYR A 9 -3.04 15.54 -9.61
CA TYR A 9 -3.25 15.96 -10.99
C TYR A 9 -2.68 14.93 -11.96
N ILE A 10 -3.51 14.43 -12.88
CA ILE A 10 -3.09 13.45 -13.89
C ILE A 10 -2.93 14.16 -15.23
N THR A 11 -1.86 13.85 -15.96
CA THR A 11 -1.60 14.38 -17.31
C THR A 11 -1.84 13.33 -18.38
N THR A 12 -2.19 13.75 -19.59
CA THR A 12 -2.32 12.90 -20.78
C THR A 12 -1.85 13.65 -22.04
N VAL A 13 -1.82 12.97 -23.18
CA VAL A 13 -1.44 13.55 -24.48
C VAL A 13 -2.64 13.48 -25.42
N LEU A 14 -3.03 14.62 -25.98
CA LEU A 14 -4.10 14.73 -26.96
C LEU A 14 -3.67 14.14 -28.33
N PRO A 15 -4.63 13.84 -29.25
CA PRO A 15 -4.31 13.37 -30.59
C PRO A 15 -3.41 14.30 -31.41
N ASP A 16 -3.37 15.60 -31.10
CA ASP A 16 -2.49 16.60 -31.73
C ASP A 16 -1.09 16.66 -31.10
N GLY A 17 -0.79 15.77 -30.14
CA GLY A 17 0.49 15.67 -29.46
C GLY A 17 0.66 16.61 -28.26
N LYS A 18 -0.32 17.45 -27.91
CA LYS A 18 -0.21 18.35 -26.76
C LYS A 18 -0.39 17.65 -25.43
N SER A 19 0.45 17.99 -24.45
CA SER A 19 0.30 17.56 -23.06
C SER A 19 -0.75 18.40 -22.33
N VAL A 20 -1.68 17.76 -21.64
CA VAL A 20 -2.76 18.41 -20.90
C VAL A 20 -2.99 17.75 -19.55
N HIS A 21 -3.60 18.48 -18.60
CA HIS A 21 -4.21 17.87 -17.43
C HIS A 21 -5.56 17.27 -17.80
N ARG A 22 -5.83 16.04 -17.35
CA ARG A 22 -7.15 15.42 -17.47
C ARG A 22 -7.94 15.56 -16.17
N PRO A 23 -9.27 15.64 -16.23
CA PRO A 23 -10.12 15.49 -15.05
C PRO A 23 -9.88 14.14 -14.35
N PHE A 24 -10.08 14.11 -13.04
CA PHE A 24 -9.93 12.90 -12.23
C PHE A 24 -10.91 12.94 -11.05
N SER A 25 -11.33 11.77 -10.60
CA SER A 25 -12.11 11.65 -9.36
C SER A 25 -11.23 11.89 -8.13
N PRO A 26 -11.79 12.47 -7.04
CA PRO A 26 -11.10 12.57 -5.76
C PRO A 26 -10.56 11.23 -5.27
N LEU A 27 -9.54 11.27 -4.41
CA LEU A 27 -8.99 10.08 -3.77
C LEU A 27 -10.04 9.38 -2.91
N ILE A 28 -10.10 8.06 -2.99
CA ILE A 28 -10.90 7.22 -2.11
C ILE A 28 -10.01 6.88 -0.91
N HIS A 29 -10.33 7.46 0.25
CA HIS A 29 -9.68 7.13 1.51
C HIS A 29 -10.41 5.97 2.17
N ASN A 30 -9.71 4.86 2.36
CA ASN A 30 -10.16 3.74 3.16
C ASN A 30 -9.70 3.97 4.60
N GLU A 31 -10.62 3.84 5.54
CA GLU A 31 -10.31 3.91 6.97
C GLU A 31 -9.48 2.70 7.40
N LEU A 32 -8.45 2.96 8.20
CA LEU A 32 -7.59 1.97 8.85
C LEU A 32 -7.87 2.06 10.36
N PRO A 33 -8.71 1.19 10.91
CA PRO A 33 -9.13 1.27 12.31
C PRO A 33 -7.94 1.35 13.27
N GLY A 34 -7.92 2.39 14.11
CA GLY A 34 -6.85 2.62 15.09
C GLY A 34 -5.57 3.26 14.53
N THR A 35 -5.42 3.37 13.21
CA THR A 35 -4.23 3.96 12.57
C THR A 35 -4.53 5.29 11.89
N GLY A 36 -5.61 5.37 11.08
CA GLY A 36 -5.94 6.56 10.30
C GLY A 36 -6.61 6.18 8.98
N SER A 37 -6.10 6.65 7.85
CA SER A 37 -6.65 6.32 6.53
C SER A 37 -5.58 6.13 5.47
N MET A 38 -5.90 5.39 4.42
CA MET A 38 -5.04 5.20 3.25
C MET A 38 -5.83 5.35 1.97
N ALA A 39 -5.25 6.05 0.99
CA ALA A 39 -5.78 6.15 -0.36
C ALA A 39 -4.76 5.69 -1.38
N ARG A 40 -5.22 4.93 -2.38
CA ARG A 40 -4.44 4.65 -3.58
C ARG A 40 -4.49 5.86 -4.50
N ALA A 41 -3.37 6.59 -4.56
CA ALA A 41 -3.23 7.76 -5.41
C ALA A 41 -2.82 7.44 -6.84
N TYR A 42 -2.18 6.33 -7.16
CA TYR A 42 -2.12 5.84 -8.54
C TYR A 42 -1.61 4.42 -8.54
N SER A 43 -1.92 3.62 -9.55
CA SER A 43 -1.30 2.31 -9.67
C SER A 43 -1.17 1.91 -11.14
N ILE A 44 -0.05 1.28 -11.46
CA ILE A 44 0.25 0.71 -12.77
C ILE A 44 0.49 -0.78 -12.60
N LYS A 45 0.10 -1.58 -13.59
CA LYS A 45 0.16 -3.05 -13.55
C LYS A 45 1.55 -3.61 -13.85
N SER A 46 2.48 -2.81 -14.38
CA SER A 46 3.78 -3.28 -14.86
C SER A 46 4.84 -2.19 -14.84
N ILE A 47 6.09 -2.62 -14.79
CA ILE A 47 7.25 -1.79 -15.09
C ILE A 47 8.04 -2.52 -16.19
N PRO A 48 8.23 -1.93 -17.38
CA PRO A 48 7.80 -0.58 -17.80
C PRO A 48 6.29 -0.35 -17.78
N ALA A 49 5.87 0.91 -17.55
CA ALA A 49 4.48 1.32 -17.54
C ALA A 49 3.89 1.33 -18.97
N GLN A 50 2.61 0.98 -19.11
CA GLN A 50 1.89 0.97 -20.39
C GLN A 50 0.89 2.13 -20.43
N LEU A 51 1.29 3.22 -21.09
CA LEU A 51 0.49 4.46 -21.16
C LEU A 51 -0.28 4.62 -22.48
N GLN A 52 0.07 3.81 -23.49
CA GLN A 52 -0.56 3.89 -24.80
C GLN A 52 -2.06 3.68 -24.67
N GLY A 53 -2.85 4.55 -25.30
CA GLY A 53 -4.31 4.45 -25.25
C GLY A 53 -4.91 4.57 -23.85
N GLU A 54 -4.19 5.20 -22.90
CA GLU A 54 -4.61 5.39 -21.50
C GLU A 54 -4.90 4.07 -20.77
N GLU A 55 -4.17 3.00 -21.11
CA GLU A 55 -4.38 1.67 -20.51
C GLU A 55 -4.19 1.64 -18.99
N ASP A 56 -3.20 2.38 -18.49
CA ASP A 56 -2.94 2.54 -17.06
C ASP A 56 -4.08 3.28 -16.36
N ILE A 57 -4.56 4.38 -16.94
CA ILE A 57 -5.68 5.16 -16.43
C ILE A 57 -6.96 4.31 -16.39
N LYS A 58 -7.27 3.61 -17.49
CA LYS A 58 -8.43 2.71 -17.57
C LYS A 58 -8.36 1.61 -16.52
N ALA A 59 -7.17 1.05 -16.29
CA ALA A 59 -6.97 0.06 -15.24
C ALA A 59 -7.11 0.65 -13.82
N TYR A 60 -6.64 1.88 -13.62
CA TYR A 60 -6.74 2.60 -12.36
C TYR A 60 -8.18 3.03 -12.03
N GLU A 61 -8.95 3.51 -13.01
CA GLU A 61 -10.34 3.96 -12.84
C GLU A 61 -11.36 2.82 -12.89
N SER A 62 -10.92 1.59 -13.18
CA SER A 62 -11.77 0.39 -13.11
C SER A 62 -12.25 0.13 -11.69
N ASP A 63 -13.46 -0.41 -11.55
CA ASP A 63 -14.01 -0.84 -10.25
C ASP A 63 -13.30 -2.07 -9.67
N GLN A 64 -12.56 -2.81 -10.51
CA GLN A 64 -11.92 -4.07 -10.17
C GLN A 64 -10.52 -4.18 -10.80
N GLY A 65 -9.70 -5.06 -10.24
CA GLY A 65 -8.38 -5.40 -10.77
C GLY A 65 -7.22 -4.84 -9.96
N VAL A 66 -6.01 -5.35 -10.24
CA VAL A 66 -4.82 -5.12 -9.42
C VAL A 66 -4.40 -3.64 -9.32
N ALA A 67 -4.66 -2.83 -10.35
CA ALA A 67 -4.34 -1.40 -10.37
C ALA A 67 -5.54 -0.49 -10.00
N SER A 68 -6.73 -1.05 -9.77
CA SER A 68 -7.94 -0.28 -9.46
C SER A 68 -7.75 0.63 -8.26
N HIS A 69 -8.28 1.84 -8.34
CA HIS A 69 -8.35 2.80 -7.24
C HIS A 69 -9.19 2.36 -6.04
N LYS A 70 -9.98 1.28 -6.20
CA LYS A 70 -10.80 0.67 -5.13
C LYS A 70 -10.12 -0.54 -4.50
N SER A 71 -9.04 -1.08 -5.08
CA SER A 71 -8.28 -2.16 -4.44
C SER A 71 -7.55 -1.63 -3.20
N VAL A 72 -7.54 -2.45 -2.16
CA VAL A 72 -6.88 -2.19 -0.87
C VAL A 72 -5.52 -2.86 -0.75
N ASP A 73 -5.10 -3.59 -1.79
CA ASP A 73 -3.80 -4.25 -1.82
C ASP A 73 -2.68 -3.20 -1.79
N ILE A 74 -1.71 -3.39 -0.90
CA ILE A 74 -0.59 -2.46 -0.79
C ILE A 74 0.47 -2.77 -1.86
N VAL A 75 0.74 -4.07 -2.05
CA VAL A 75 1.73 -4.59 -2.99
C VAL A 75 1.02 -5.30 -4.13
N GLY A 76 1.37 -4.93 -5.36
CA GLY A 76 0.87 -5.55 -6.59
C GLY A 76 1.92 -5.43 -7.70
N PRO A 77 1.67 -6.04 -8.87
CA PRO A 77 2.59 -5.93 -9.98
C PRO A 77 2.70 -4.47 -10.44
N GLY A 78 3.90 -4.05 -10.85
CA GLY A 78 4.18 -2.68 -11.24
C GLY A 78 4.50 -1.77 -10.05
N ALA A 79 3.77 -0.66 -9.92
CA ALA A 79 3.98 0.33 -8.86
C ALA A 79 2.65 0.84 -8.31
N ASN A 80 2.64 1.12 -7.01
CA ASN A 80 1.50 1.69 -6.30
C ASN A 80 1.95 2.97 -5.58
N LEU A 81 1.25 4.07 -5.80
CA LEU A 81 1.42 5.33 -5.08
C LEU A 81 0.31 5.43 -4.04
N SER A 82 0.68 5.47 -2.77
CA SER A 82 -0.25 5.52 -1.63
C SER A 82 -0.10 6.82 -0.86
N VAL A 83 -1.22 7.34 -0.38
CA VAL A 83 -1.28 8.43 0.61
C VAL A 83 -1.76 7.82 1.90
N VAL A 84 -0.93 7.90 2.95
CA VAL A 84 -1.24 7.37 4.28
C VAL A 84 -1.36 8.54 5.25
N ASN A 85 -2.53 8.67 5.88
CA ASN A 85 -2.77 9.60 6.97
C ASN A 85 -2.73 8.81 8.28
N LEU A 86 -1.91 9.25 9.22
CA LEU A 86 -1.85 8.71 10.57
C LEU A 86 -2.59 9.65 11.51
N ALA A 87 -3.55 9.12 12.26
CA ALA A 87 -4.22 9.87 13.33
C ALA A 87 -3.22 10.23 14.45
N PRO A 88 -3.51 11.24 15.30
CA PRO A 88 -2.64 11.60 16.41
C PRO A 88 -2.35 10.40 17.33
N GLY A 89 -1.06 10.16 17.61
CA GLY A 89 -0.57 9.07 18.46
C GLY A 89 -0.77 7.66 17.90
N ALA A 90 -1.28 7.55 16.68
CA ALA A 90 -1.61 6.26 16.09
C ALA A 90 -0.37 5.52 15.58
N GLU A 91 -0.43 4.20 15.61
CA GLU A 91 0.61 3.33 15.06
C GLU A 91 0.05 2.34 14.03
N SER A 92 0.88 1.97 13.07
CA SER A 92 0.64 0.80 12.23
C SER A 92 1.09 -0.48 12.97
N PRO A 93 0.58 -1.65 12.59
CA PRO A 93 1.20 -2.91 12.98
C PRO A 93 2.65 -2.99 12.52
N MET A 94 3.47 -3.75 13.25
CA MET A 94 4.77 -4.22 12.78
C MET A 94 4.53 -5.22 11.64
N HIS A 95 5.07 -4.96 10.46
CA HIS A 95 4.83 -5.79 9.28
C HIS A 95 5.98 -5.71 8.28
N LYS A 96 6.03 -6.71 7.40
CA LYS A 96 6.98 -6.80 6.29
C LYS A 96 6.21 -7.11 5.00
N THR A 97 6.59 -6.42 3.94
CA THR A 97 6.07 -6.60 2.58
C THR A 97 7.19 -7.02 1.63
N PRO A 98 6.89 -7.84 0.60
CA PRO A 98 7.85 -8.14 -0.47
C PRO A 98 7.92 -6.94 -1.44
N SER A 99 8.41 -5.80 -0.93
CA SER A 99 8.44 -4.55 -1.66
C SER A 99 9.69 -3.70 -1.38
N LEU A 100 9.93 -2.80 -2.32
CA LEU A 100 10.82 -1.64 -2.19
C LEU A 100 9.93 -0.41 -2.11
N ASP A 101 10.04 0.32 -0.99
CA ASP A 101 9.17 1.45 -0.72
C ASP A 101 9.98 2.75 -0.62
N PHE A 102 9.50 3.81 -1.27
CA PHE A 102 9.97 5.17 -1.09
C PHE A 102 8.90 5.95 -0.34
N SER A 103 9.06 6.06 0.98
CA SER A 103 8.06 6.67 1.88
C SER A 103 8.55 8.04 2.34
N VAL A 104 7.84 9.09 1.95
CA VAL A 104 8.18 10.48 2.26
C VAL A 104 7.21 11.02 3.30
N CYS A 105 7.72 11.56 4.41
CA CYS A 105 6.91 12.35 5.33
C CYS A 105 6.62 13.70 4.69
N VAL A 106 5.35 14.05 4.53
CA VAL A 106 4.95 15.32 3.89
C VAL A 106 4.20 16.26 4.84
N ALA A 107 3.76 15.76 5.99
CA ALA A 107 3.15 16.54 7.05
C ALA A 107 3.24 15.82 8.40
N GLY A 108 3.31 16.59 9.49
CA GLY A 108 3.43 16.05 10.85
C GLY A 108 4.82 15.47 11.14
N VAL A 109 4.91 14.61 12.15
CA VAL A 109 6.16 13.97 12.59
C VAL A 109 5.89 12.48 12.74
N VAL A 110 6.72 11.65 12.12
CA VAL A 110 6.50 10.20 12.06
C VAL A 110 7.76 9.47 12.52
N ASP A 111 7.62 8.55 13.46
CA ASP A 111 8.69 7.61 13.80
C ASP A 111 8.56 6.36 12.91
N HIS A 112 9.68 5.96 12.31
CA HIS A 112 9.83 4.71 11.60
C HIS A 112 10.68 3.76 12.45
N ILE A 113 10.08 2.65 12.85
CA ILE A 113 10.65 1.72 13.83
C ILE A 113 10.84 0.36 13.16
N LEU A 114 12.04 -0.20 13.30
CA LEU A 114 12.39 -1.55 12.86
C LEU A 114 12.20 -2.58 13.98
N ASP A 115 12.18 -3.85 13.63
CA ASP A 115 12.08 -4.96 14.61
C ASP A 115 13.34 -5.15 15.47
N SER A 116 14.48 -4.60 15.05
CA SER A 116 15.68 -4.46 15.89
C SER A 116 15.49 -3.51 17.07
N GLY A 117 14.40 -2.72 17.08
CA GLY A 117 14.16 -1.63 18.03
C GLY A 117 14.81 -0.31 17.59
N GLU A 118 15.58 -0.29 16.50
CA GLU A 118 16.06 0.95 15.91
C GLU A 118 14.90 1.82 15.45
N SER A 119 15.00 3.11 15.70
CA SER A 119 13.98 4.09 15.38
C SER A 119 14.60 5.35 14.82
N ILE A 120 13.99 5.88 13.78
CA ILE A 120 14.32 7.19 13.24
C ILE A 120 13.06 8.06 13.21
N ARG A 121 13.23 9.34 13.53
CA ARG A 121 12.16 10.34 13.46
C ARG A 121 12.25 11.11 12.16
N LEU A 122 11.11 11.19 11.46
CA LEU A 122 10.95 11.87 10.19
C LEU A 122 10.16 13.16 10.37
N TYR A 123 10.62 14.21 9.72
CA TYR A 123 9.95 15.50 9.56
C TYR A 123 9.50 15.70 8.11
N PRO A 124 8.66 16.70 7.81
CA PRO A 124 8.23 16.96 6.43
C PRO A 124 9.41 17.20 5.49
N GLY A 125 9.52 16.37 4.45
CA GLY A 125 10.64 16.34 3.50
C GLY A 125 11.56 15.13 3.66
N ASP A 126 11.60 14.52 4.85
CA ASP A 126 12.40 13.32 5.11
C ASP A 126 11.77 12.08 4.45
N HIS A 127 12.62 11.11 4.12
CA HIS A 127 12.19 9.90 3.42
C HIS A 127 12.94 8.65 3.87
N VAL A 128 12.23 7.52 3.81
CA VAL A 128 12.76 6.18 4.05
C VAL A 128 12.75 5.41 2.74
N VAL A 129 13.86 4.74 2.46
CA VAL A 129 13.97 3.71 1.43
C VAL A 129 13.85 2.35 2.12
N GLN A 130 12.65 1.77 2.11
CA GLN A 130 12.38 0.48 2.76
C GLN A 130 12.74 -0.67 1.82
N ARG A 131 13.54 -1.63 2.28
CA ARG A 131 14.05 -2.74 1.44
C ARG A 131 13.68 -4.09 2.03
N GLU A 132 12.41 -4.51 1.89
CA GLU A 132 11.90 -5.78 2.42
C GLU A 132 12.17 -5.99 3.93
N THR A 133 12.12 -4.93 4.73
CA THR A 133 12.37 -4.99 6.19
C THR A 133 11.07 -4.90 6.98
N ASN A 134 11.06 -5.57 8.13
CA ASN A 134 9.98 -5.46 9.09
C ASN A 134 9.98 -4.05 9.69
N HIS A 135 8.83 -3.38 9.69
CA HIS A 135 8.74 -2.00 10.15
C HIS A 135 7.34 -1.65 10.67
N LYS A 136 7.28 -0.58 11.47
CA LYS A 136 6.03 0.12 11.81
C LYS A 136 6.19 1.62 11.74
N TRP A 137 5.08 2.30 11.46
CA TRP A 137 4.96 3.74 11.43
C TRP A 137 4.20 4.22 12.66
N VAL A 138 4.73 5.22 13.36
CA VAL A 138 4.06 5.81 14.52
C VAL A 138 3.95 7.31 14.31
N ASN A 139 2.76 7.87 14.44
CA ASN A 139 2.64 9.32 14.52
C ASN A 139 3.17 9.78 15.89
N ALA A 140 4.29 10.50 15.87
CA ALA A 140 4.98 10.94 17.08
C ALA A 140 4.23 12.06 17.84
N SER A 141 3.23 12.69 17.21
CA SER A 141 2.41 13.72 17.83
C SER A 141 1.12 13.14 18.40
N SER A 142 0.80 13.47 19.65
CA SER A 142 -0.47 13.09 20.30
C SER A 142 -1.64 14.00 19.94
N SER A 143 -1.42 15.11 19.24
CA SER A 143 -2.44 16.12 18.93
C SER A 143 -2.57 16.48 17.45
N GLU A 144 -1.58 16.14 16.63
CA GLU A 144 -1.53 16.46 15.20
C GLU A 144 -1.50 15.19 14.37
N ALA A 145 -2.24 15.18 13.26
CA ALA A 145 -2.17 14.09 12.30
C ALA A 145 -0.89 14.23 11.44
N ALA A 146 -0.40 13.11 10.93
CA ALA A 146 0.75 13.06 10.05
C ALA A 146 0.40 12.42 8.70
N ARG A 147 1.17 12.72 7.66
CA ARG A 147 0.98 12.15 6.31
C ARG A 147 2.28 11.62 5.74
N LEU A 148 2.22 10.39 5.22
CA LEU A 148 3.22 9.80 4.35
C LEU A 148 2.68 9.72 2.93
N ILE A 149 3.55 9.92 1.94
CA ILE A 149 3.33 9.52 0.55
C ILE A 149 4.34 8.42 0.22
N ALA A 150 3.86 7.25 -0.18
CA ALA A 150 4.69 6.08 -0.43
C ALA A 150 4.57 5.60 -1.87
N VAL A 151 5.70 5.40 -2.55
CA VAL A 151 5.77 4.64 -3.81
C VAL A 151 6.24 3.24 -3.49
N ILE A 152 5.41 2.24 -3.81
CA ILE A 152 5.59 0.85 -3.43
C ILE A 152 5.77 0.03 -4.70
N LEU A 153 6.90 -0.66 -4.80
CA LEU A 153 7.27 -1.50 -5.93
C LEU A 153 7.32 -2.93 -5.46
N GLN A 154 6.65 -3.84 -6.18
CA GLN A 154 6.86 -5.26 -5.94
C GLN A 154 8.33 -5.60 -6.24
N VAL A 155 8.98 -6.27 -5.30
CA VAL A 155 10.28 -6.87 -5.55
C VAL A 155 10.10 -8.37 -5.78
N ARG A 156 11.02 -8.95 -6.55
CA ARG A 156 11.10 -10.41 -6.59
C ARG A 156 11.50 -10.87 -5.18
N PRO A 157 10.90 -11.95 -4.66
CA PRO A 157 11.35 -12.51 -3.41
C PRO A 157 12.85 -12.70 -3.49
N SER A 158 13.60 -12.04 -2.61
CA SER A 158 15.01 -12.32 -2.47
C SER A 158 15.13 -13.82 -2.19
N GLN A 159 16.03 -14.53 -2.89
CA GLN A 159 16.40 -15.88 -2.50
C GLN A 159 17.13 -15.78 -1.15
N SER A 160 16.40 -15.55 -0.07
CA SER A 160 16.95 -15.63 1.26
C SER A 160 17.24 -17.11 1.52
N THR A 161 18.43 -17.39 2.01
CA THR A 161 18.86 -18.71 2.48
C THR A 161 18.09 -19.18 3.71
N ASP A 162 17.12 -18.39 4.15
CA ASP A 162 16.31 -18.63 5.34
C ASP A 162 15.00 -19.31 4.94
N ARG A 163 14.90 -20.60 5.21
CA ARG A 163 13.77 -21.47 4.81
C ARG A 163 12.43 -21.12 5.49
N ASN A 164 12.39 -20.11 6.36
CA ASN A 164 11.27 -19.84 7.26
C ASN A 164 10.50 -18.54 6.98
N LEU A 165 10.75 -17.85 5.88
CA LEU A 165 10.09 -16.57 5.59
C LEU A 165 9.33 -16.61 4.27
N TYR A 166 8.20 -17.33 4.23
CA TYR A 166 7.21 -17.16 3.17
C TYR A 166 5.77 -17.09 3.74
N ASP A 167 5.11 -16.02 3.31
CA ASP A 167 3.67 -15.79 3.12
C ASP A 167 2.76 -15.60 4.35
N TYR A 168 2.51 -14.32 4.68
CA TYR A 168 1.23 -13.89 5.24
C TYR A 168 0.26 -13.66 4.07
N VAL A 169 -0.67 -14.59 3.86
CA VAL A 169 -1.76 -14.44 2.90
C VAL A 169 -2.98 -13.87 3.62
N TRP A 170 -3.56 -12.80 3.08
CA TRP A 170 -4.89 -12.35 3.50
C TRP A 170 -5.93 -13.33 2.96
N LEU A 171 -6.42 -14.22 3.82
CA LEU A 171 -7.57 -15.06 3.51
C LEU A 171 -8.83 -14.38 4.05
N VAL A 172 -9.67 -13.87 3.14
CA VAL A 172 -11.00 -13.35 3.46
C VAL A 172 -11.99 -14.49 3.37
N PHE A 173 -12.51 -14.95 4.51
CA PHE A 173 -13.63 -15.87 4.54
C PHE A 173 -14.93 -15.09 4.74
N THR A 174 -15.82 -15.12 3.76
CA THR A 174 -17.18 -14.58 3.90
C THR A 174 -18.13 -15.71 4.28
N LYS A 175 -18.72 -15.64 5.47
CA LYS A 175 -19.89 -16.45 5.83
C LYS A 175 -21.05 -15.51 6.13
N GLY A 176 -21.89 -15.25 5.13
CA GLY A 176 -22.97 -14.25 5.22
C GLY A 176 -22.48 -12.81 5.14
N LYS A 177 -23.16 -11.87 5.81
CA LYS A 177 -22.89 -10.40 5.73
C LYS A 177 -21.75 -9.90 6.63
N ALA A 178 -21.02 -10.76 7.31
CA ALA A 178 -19.88 -10.40 8.14
C ALA A 178 -18.59 -10.96 7.54
N ALA A 179 -17.58 -10.10 7.39
CA ALA A 179 -16.22 -10.51 7.06
C ALA A 179 -15.44 -10.68 8.37
N THR A 180 -14.81 -11.85 8.53
CA THR A 180 -13.91 -12.13 9.66
C THR A 180 -12.50 -12.27 9.11
N PHE A 181 -11.55 -11.55 9.72
CA PHE A 181 -10.15 -11.53 9.31
C PHE A 181 -9.36 -12.55 10.14
N TYR A 182 -8.62 -13.45 9.47
CA TYR A 182 -7.74 -14.40 10.13
C TYR A 182 -6.31 -14.25 9.63
N TRP A 183 -5.34 -14.31 10.55
CA TRP A 183 -3.92 -14.47 10.25
C TRP A 183 -3.62 -15.97 10.11
N VAL A 184 -3.11 -16.39 8.95
CA VAL A 184 -2.66 -17.77 8.74
C VAL A 184 -1.22 -17.76 8.22
N MET A 185 -0.33 -18.42 8.96
CA MET A 185 1.02 -18.78 8.52
C MET A 185 0.88 -19.97 7.55
N ALA A 186 1.26 -19.82 6.28
CA ALA A 186 1.16 -20.91 5.31
C ALA A 186 2.51 -21.22 4.66
N GLU A 187 3.08 -22.40 4.96
CA GLU A 187 4.16 -22.97 4.16
C GLU A 187 3.62 -23.35 2.76
N THR A 188 4.30 -22.87 1.71
CA THR A 188 3.85 -22.89 0.31
C THR A 188 3.48 -24.28 -0.23
N LEU A 189 4.00 -25.36 0.37
CA LEU A 189 3.71 -26.74 -0.04
C LEU A 189 2.46 -27.36 0.65
N ARG A 190 1.96 -26.78 1.75
CA ARG A 190 0.73 -27.27 2.42
C ARG A 190 -0.55 -26.59 1.92
N CYS A 191 -0.45 -25.41 1.30
CA CYS A 191 -1.61 -24.63 0.86
C CYS A 191 -2.45 -25.38 -0.20
N HIS A 192 -1.81 -26.10 -1.14
CA HIS A 192 -2.54 -26.93 -2.11
C HIS A 192 -3.23 -28.15 -1.49
N ARG A 193 -2.71 -28.68 -0.38
CA ARG A 193 -3.29 -29.86 0.27
C ARG A 193 -4.46 -29.48 1.19
N LEU A 194 -4.35 -28.38 1.93
CA LEU A 194 -5.44 -27.85 2.77
C LEU A 194 -6.63 -27.33 1.96
N CYS A 195 -6.41 -26.68 0.81
CA CYS A 195 -7.51 -26.30 -0.09
C CYS A 195 -8.23 -27.53 -0.67
N GLY A 196 -7.52 -28.63 -0.92
CA GLY A 196 -8.12 -29.88 -1.40
C GLY A 196 -8.94 -30.62 -0.35
N GLU A 197 -8.47 -30.64 0.91
CA GLU A 197 -9.15 -31.35 2.01
C GLU A 197 -10.37 -30.60 2.55
N ILE A 198 -10.38 -29.26 2.52
CA ILE A 198 -11.50 -28.44 3.02
C ILE A 198 -12.63 -28.29 1.98
N MET A 199 -12.33 -28.33 0.68
CA MET A 199 -13.38 -28.30 -0.36
C MET A 199 -14.15 -29.63 -0.51
N GLN A 200 -13.77 -30.67 0.24
CA GLN A 200 -14.45 -31.96 0.27
C GLN A 200 -15.22 -32.23 1.58
N ALA A 201 -15.28 -31.27 2.50
CA ALA A 201 -15.98 -31.37 3.79
C ALA A 201 -17.20 -30.45 3.90
#